data_AF-A0A2U1PMY0-F1
#
_entry.id   AF-A0A2U1PMY0-F1
#
_cell.length_a   1.000
_cell.length_b   1.000
_cell.length_c   1.000
_cell.angle_alpha   90.00
_cell.angle_beta   90.00
_cell.angle_gamma   90.00
#
_symmetry.space_group_name_H-M   'P 1'
#
loop_
_entity.id
_entity.type
_entity.pdbx_description
1 polymer ?
#
loop_
_entity_poly.entity_id
_entity_poly.type
_entity_poly.pdbx_seq_one_letter_code
_entity_poly.pdbx_strand_id
1 'polypeptide(L)'
;MNLYGRVSICGVISEYTGVGKPGAPDMLNVIHKRVTIKGFLAMDYMSLFPEFVSTTIDLIRTGKLHVLEDVSFGLESVPSAFVGLFRGYNVGKRIVQVSMIKGSDTHDLPT
;
A
#
# COMPACT_ATOMS: atom_id res chain seq x y z
N MET A 1 1.08 22.25 0.16
CA MET A 1 -0.27 22.04 0.73
C MET A 1 -1.04 23.34 0.74
N ASN A 2 -2.33 23.27 0.41
CA ASN A 2 -3.26 24.41 0.41
C ASN A 2 -3.67 24.79 1.84
N LEU A 3 -4.28 25.96 2.00
CA LEU A 3 -4.94 26.36 3.24
C LEU A 3 -6.01 25.31 3.61
N TYR A 4 -6.06 24.90 4.88
CA TYR A 4 -6.90 23.81 5.42
C TYR A 4 -6.63 22.42 4.82
N GLY A 5 -5.42 22.19 4.30
CA GLY A 5 -5.02 20.88 3.79
C GLY A 5 -5.03 19.79 4.88
N ARG A 6 -5.14 18.54 4.45
CA ARG A 6 -5.19 17.37 5.34
C ARG A 6 -4.11 16.37 4.94
N VAL A 7 -3.45 15.79 5.93
CA VAL A 7 -2.47 14.72 5.76
C VAL A 7 -2.91 13.53 6.60
N SER A 8 -3.17 12.41 5.94
CA SER A 8 -3.42 11.12 6.58
C SER A 8 -2.10 10.37 6.69
N ILE A 9 -1.63 10.11 7.91
CA ILE A 9 -0.37 9.41 8.15
C ILE A 9 -0.67 7.91 8.24
N CYS A 10 -0.43 7.18 7.15
CA CYS A 10 -0.57 5.72 7.10
C CYS A 10 0.72 4.99 7.54
N GLY A 11 1.88 5.64 7.42
CA GLY A 11 3.18 5.06 7.73
C GLY A 11 4.33 5.97 7.36
N VAL A 12 5.55 5.55 7.72
CA VAL A 12 6.81 6.30 7.53
C VAL A 12 7.91 5.34 7.08
N ILE A 13 7.76 4.73 5.89
CA ILE A 13 8.67 3.66 5.43
C ILE A 13 10.16 4.05 5.42
N SER A 14 10.46 5.33 5.21
CA SER A 14 11.82 5.88 5.29
C SER A 14 12.46 5.75 6.68
N GLU A 15 11.67 5.60 7.74
CA GLU A 15 12.14 5.52 9.13
C GLU A 15 12.27 4.08 9.63
N TYR A 16 11.70 3.10 8.94
CA TYR A 16 11.66 1.70 9.41
C TYR A 16 13.02 0.99 9.43
N THR A 17 13.99 1.48 8.65
CA THR A 17 15.35 0.92 8.61
C THR A 17 16.35 1.71 9.45
N GLY A 18 15.93 2.83 10.07
CA GLY A 18 16.78 3.67 10.92
C GLY A 18 17.89 4.44 10.20
N VAL A 19 17.89 4.47 8.86
CA VAL A 19 18.90 5.18 8.07
C VAL A 19 18.43 6.61 7.81
N GLY A 20 19.05 7.58 8.48
CA GLY A 20 18.80 9.02 8.26
C GLY A 20 18.13 9.73 9.43
N LYS A 21 17.81 11.02 9.24
CA LYS A 21 17.06 11.81 10.23
C LYS A 21 15.56 11.62 10.01
N PRO A 22 14.76 11.42 11.08
CA PRO A 22 13.30 11.36 10.97
C PRO A 22 12.74 12.57 10.22
N GLY A 23 11.76 12.34 9.37
CA GLY A 23 11.09 13.40 8.63
C GLY A 23 10.11 14.11 9.54
N ALA A 24 10.38 15.37 9.90
CA ALA A 24 9.44 16.18 10.69
C ALA A 24 8.66 17.14 9.79
N PRO A 25 7.34 17.31 9.99
CA PRO A 25 6.58 18.33 9.29
C PRO A 25 7.05 19.73 9.70
N ASP A 26 7.03 20.67 8.74
CA ASP A 26 7.25 22.09 9.04
C ASP A 26 6.05 22.65 9.82
N MET A 27 6.21 22.76 11.13
CA MET A 27 5.14 23.17 12.05
C MET A 27 4.68 24.61 11.82
N LEU A 28 5.53 25.52 11.34
CA LEU A 28 5.10 26.88 11.01
C LEU A 28 4.14 26.86 9.82
N ASN A 29 4.45 26.05 8.80
CA ASN A 29 3.54 25.85 7.68
C ASN A 29 2.23 25.17 8.12
N VAL A 30 2.29 24.19 9.03
CA VAL A 30 1.07 23.56 9.59
C VAL A 30 0.16 24.59 10.26
N ILE A 31 0.73 25.52 11.04
CA ILE A 31 -0.01 26.59 11.71
C ILE A 31 -0.59 27.57 10.69
N HIS A 32 0.25 28.19 9.85
CA HIS A 32 -0.19 29.22 8.91
C HIS A 32 -1.22 28.70 7.90
N LYS A 33 -1.09 27.43 7.52
CA LYS A 33 -2.01 26.77 6.59
C LYS A 33 -3.13 26.00 7.28
N ARG A 34 -3.18 25.98 8.62
CA ARG A 34 -4.21 25.29 9.41
C ARG A 34 -4.40 23.84 8.95
N VAL A 35 -3.28 23.14 8.78
CA VAL A 35 -3.26 21.78 8.27
C VAL A 35 -3.66 20.80 9.38
N THR A 36 -4.53 19.84 9.05
CA THR A 36 -4.79 18.70 9.92
C THR A 36 -3.87 17.55 9.55
N ILE A 37 -3.07 17.08 10.52
CA ILE A 37 -2.24 15.88 10.37
C ILE A 37 -2.82 14.81 11.31
N LYS A 38 -3.22 13.66 10.77
CA LYS A 38 -3.84 12.58 11.56
C LYS A 38 -3.29 11.21 11.16
N GLY A 39 -2.75 10.49 12.14
CA GLY A 39 -2.43 9.07 12.00
C GLY A 39 -3.67 8.19 12.09
N PHE A 40 -3.61 7.02 11.45
CA PHE A 40 -4.63 5.99 11.56
C PHE A 40 -4.01 4.61 11.33
N LEU A 41 -4.64 3.58 11.89
CA LEU A 41 -4.35 2.19 11.55
C LEU A 41 -5.56 1.59 10.84
N ALA A 42 -5.32 0.73 9.85
CA ALA A 42 -6.40 0.02 9.16
C ALA A 42 -7.26 -0.79 10.14
N MET A 43 -6.66 -1.31 11.21
CA MET A 43 -7.36 -2.06 12.26
C MET A 43 -8.45 -1.25 12.97
N ASP A 44 -8.30 0.08 13.08
CA ASP A 44 -9.29 0.96 13.69
C ASP A 44 -10.61 1.02 12.90
N TYR A 45 -10.59 0.56 11.65
CA TYR A 45 -11.69 0.65 10.68
C TYR A 45 -12.17 -0.72 10.18
N MET A 46 -11.85 -1.82 10.87
CA MET A 46 -12.22 -3.16 10.42
C MET A 46 -13.74 -3.38 10.32
N SER A 47 -14.56 -2.59 11.02
CA SER A 47 -16.01 -2.60 10.84
C SER A 47 -16.45 -2.22 9.43
N LEU A 48 -15.64 -1.45 8.69
CA LEU A 48 -15.89 -1.04 7.31
C LEU A 48 -15.37 -2.06 6.27
N PHE A 49 -14.62 -3.08 6.71
CA PHE A 49 -13.98 -4.02 5.81
C PHE A 49 -14.96 -4.76 4.86
N PRO A 50 -16.15 -5.21 5.30
CA PRO A 50 -17.10 -5.86 4.39
C PRO A 50 -17.57 -4.95 3.24
N GLU A 51 -17.84 -3.68 3.53
CA GLU A 51 -18.23 -2.68 2.52
C GLU A 51 -17.07 -2.37 1.57
N PHE A 52 -15.86 -2.23 2.12
CA PHE A 52 -14.64 -2.02 1.36
C PHE A 52 -14.42 -3.16 0.35
N VAL A 53 -14.56 -4.41 0.76
CA VAL A 53 -14.39 -5.58 -0.12
C VAL A 53 -15.42 -5.56 -1.24
N SER A 54 -16.71 -5.38 -0.91
CA SER A 54 -17.79 -5.31 -1.91
C SER A 54 -17.50 -4.24 -2.97
N THR A 55 -17.22 -3.02 -2.53
CA THR A 55 -16.94 -1.88 -3.41
C THR A 55 -15.69 -2.10 -4.26
N THR A 56 -14.61 -2.60 -3.68
CA THR A 56 -13.33 -2.79 -4.37
C THR A 56 -13.43 -3.87 -5.44
N ILE A 57 -14.12 -4.98 -5.15
CA ILE A 57 -14.36 -6.05 -6.13
C ILE A 57 -15.12 -5.49 -7.34
N ASP A 58 -16.18 -4.71 -7.10
CA ASP A 58 -16.96 -4.13 -8.20
C ASP A 58 -16.13 -3.17 -9.05
N LEU A 59 -15.26 -2.35 -8.42
CA LEU A 59 -14.36 -1.45 -9.15
C LEU A 59 -13.34 -2.23 -10.00
N ILE A 60 -12.79 -3.32 -9.49
CA ILE A 60 -11.87 -4.19 -10.23
C ILE A 60 -12.59 -4.84 -11.41
N ARG A 61 -13.75 -5.45 -11.16
CA ARG A 61 -14.54 -6.15 -12.20
C ARG A 61 -15.02 -5.22 -13.31
N THR A 62 -15.29 -3.95 -12.98
CA THR A 62 -15.71 -2.93 -13.95
C THR A 62 -14.55 -2.19 -14.61
N GLY A 63 -13.30 -2.56 -14.30
CA GLY A 63 -12.10 -1.91 -14.84
C GLY A 63 -11.88 -0.47 -14.35
N LYS A 64 -12.58 -0.04 -13.30
CA LYS A 64 -12.42 1.29 -12.69
C LYS A 64 -11.25 1.33 -11.70
N LEU A 65 -10.79 0.17 -11.25
CA LEU A 65 -9.58 0.00 -10.46
C LEU A 65 -8.70 -1.07 -11.10
N HIS A 66 -7.48 -0.69 -11.47
CA HIS A 66 -6.48 -1.61 -12.01
C HIS A 66 -5.51 -2.03 -10.90
N VAL A 67 -5.23 -3.33 -10.83
CA VAL A 67 -4.29 -3.92 -9.87
C VAL A 67 -2.97 -4.18 -10.58
N LEU A 68 -1.88 -3.68 -10.01
CA LEU A 68 -0.53 -3.94 -10.47
C LEU A 68 0.22 -4.74 -9.41
N GLU A 69 0.67 -5.93 -9.79
CA GLU A 69 1.32 -6.87 -8.89
C GLU A 69 2.74 -7.15 -9.38
N ASP A 70 3.66 -7.31 -8.43
CA ASP A 70 5.03 -7.76 -8.65
C ASP A 70 5.20 -9.10 -7.94
N VAL A 71 5.19 -10.17 -8.72
CA VAL A 71 5.11 -11.55 -8.22
C VAL A 71 6.47 -12.22 -8.26
N SER A 72 6.92 -12.70 -7.11
CA SER A 72 8.05 -13.61 -6.97
C SER A 72 7.55 -15.02 -6.70
N PHE A 73 8.30 -16.05 -7.12
CA PHE A 73 7.89 -17.44 -7.00
C PHE A 73 8.76 -18.19 -6.00
N GLY A 74 8.13 -19.10 -5.25
CA GLY A 74 8.82 -19.95 -4.27
C GLY A 74 9.02 -19.27 -2.92
N LEU A 75 8.94 -20.07 -1.85
CA LEU A 75 9.10 -19.60 -0.46
C LEU A 75 10.50 -19.02 -0.21
N GLU A 76 11.50 -19.57 -0.87
CA GLU A 76 12.89 -19.14 -0.86
C GLU A 76 13.08 -17.69 -1.35
N SER A 77 12.14 -17.16 -2.14
CA SER A 77 12.19 -15.77 -2.61
C SER A 77 11.77 -14.75 -1.55
N VAL A 78 11.05 -15.17 -0.50
CA VAL A 78 10.48 -14.27 0.53
C VAL A 78 11.52 -13.30 1.12
N PRO A 79 12.72 -13.74 1.57
CA PRO A 79 13.70 -12.82 2.15
C PRO A 79 14.13 -11.74 1.16
N SER A 80 14.41 -12.12 -0.09
CA SER A 80 14.83 -11.19 -1.14
C SER A 80 13.72 -10.20 -1.53
N ALA A 81 12.48 -10.69 -1.66
CA ALA A 81 11.31 -9.88 -1.96
C ALA A 81 11.02 -8.86 -0.86
N PHE A 82 11.18 -9.27 0.41
CA PHE A 82 10.99 -8.40 1.57
C PHE A 82 12.07 -7.32 1.67
N VAL A 83 13.36 -7.67 1.49
CA VAL A 83 14.45 -6.67 1.44
C VAL A 83 14.26 -5.70 0.28
N GLY A 84 13.80 -6.20 -0.88
CA GLY A 84 13.49 -5.39 -2.06
C GLY A 84 12.46 -4.30 -1.81
N LEU A 85 11.52 -4.51 -0.88
CA LEU A 85 10.51 -3.51 -0.49
C LEU A 85 11.16 -2.20 -0.01
N PHE A 86 12.21 -2.29 0.82
CA PHE A 86 12.91 -1.14 1.37
C PHE A 86 13.92 -0.51 0.40
N ARG A 87 14.20 -1.18 -0.72
CA ARG A 87 15.05 -0.67 -1.80
C ARG A 87 14.24 -0.08 -2.96
N GLY A 88 12.91 -0.09 -2.86
CA GLY A 88 12.02 0.39 -3.92
C GLY A 88 12.06 -0.48 -5.18
N TYR A 89 12.38 -1.77 -5.04
CA TYR A 89 12.50 -2.68 -6.19
C TYR A 89 11.16 -3.17 -6.72
N ASN A 90 10.07 -3.02 -5.96
CA ASN A 90 8.75 -3.47 -6.39
C ASN A 90 8.04 -2.44 -7.27
N VAL A 91 7.43 -2.93 -8.36
CA VAL A 91 6.51 -2.15 -9.19
C VAL A 91 5.09 -2.66 -8.94
N GLY A 92 4.36 -1.96 -8.07
CA GLY A 92 3.05 -2.42 -7.58
C GLY A 92 3.15 -3.27 -6.31
N LYS A 93 2.12 -4.07 -6.05
CA LYS A 93 2.02 -4.89 -4.84
C LYS A 93 2.96 -6.09 -4.93
N ARG A 94 3.96 -6.15 -4.06
CA ARG A 94 4.84 -7.32 -3.93
C ARG A 94 4.06 -8.51 -3.38
N ILE A 95 4.06 -9.62 -4.12
CA ILE A 95 3.46 -10.91 -3.77
C ILE A 95 4.51 -12.01 -3.90
N VAL A 96 4.47 -13.01 -3.02
CA VAL A 96 5.25 -14.24 -3.18
C VAL A 96 4.29 -15.40 -3.35
N GLN A 97 4.34 -16.03 -4.51
CA GLN A 97 3.55 -17.22 -4.81
C GLN A 97 4.29 -18.46 -4.34
N VAL A 98 3.83 -19.03 -3.23
CA VAL A 98 4.48 -20.18 -2.58
C VAL A 98 4.11 -21.51 -3.26
N SER A 99 2.90 -21.61 -3.80
CA SER A 99 2.45 -22.79 -4.56
C SER A 99 1.35 -22.40 -5.54
N MET A 100 1.18 -23.20 -6.59
CA MET A 100 0.01 -23.12 -7.48
C MET A 100 -1.15 -23.86 -6.84
N ILE A 101 -2.34 -23.25 -6.89
CA ILE A 101 -3.59 -23.97 -6.58
C ILE A 101 -3.98 -24.74 -7.85
N LYS A 102 -4.13 -26.07 -7.74
CA LYS A 102 -4.60 -26.92 -8.87
C LYS A 102 -5.94 -26.39 -9.40
N GLY A 103 -6.01 -26.11 -10.71
CA GLY A 103 -7.20 -25.60 -11.40
C GLY A 103 -7.18 -24.11 -11.75
N SER A 104 -6.07 -23.41 -11.51
CA SER A 104 -5.88 -22.00 -11.92
C SER A 104 -5.13 -21.91 -13.25
N ASP A 105 -5.78 -22.32 -14.34
CA ASP A 105 -5.30 -21.95 -15.69
C ASP A 105 -5.59 -20.45 -15.87
N THR A 106 -4.58 -19.63 -15.65
CA THR A 106 -4.64 -18.18 -15.90
C THR A 106 -4.57 -17.91 -17.40
N HIS A 107 -5.67 -18.18 -18.11
CA HIS A 107 -5.89 -17.68 -19.48
C HIS A 107 -7.00 -16.63 -19.57
N ASP A 108 -7.67 -16.29 -18.46
CA ASP A 108 -8.78 -15.32 -18.44
C ASP A 108 -8.44 -14.04 -17.65
N LEU A 109 -7.54 -13.23 -18.22
CA LEU A 109 -7.52 -11.79 -17.96
C LEU A 109 -7.50 -11.10 -19.33
N PRO A 110 -8.57 -10.38 -19.73
CA PRO A 110 -8.57 -9.66 -21.00
C PRO A 110 -7.52 -8.55 -20.96
N THR A 111 -6.72 -8.51 -22.02
CA THR A 111 -5.87 -7.36 -22.41
C THR A 111 -6.66 -6.06 -22.48
#